data_AF-A0A958AVT4-F1
#
_entry.id   AF-A0A958AVT4-F1
#
_cell.length_a   1.000
_cell.length_b   1.000
_cell.length_c   1.000
_cell.angle_alpha   90.00
_cell.angle_beta   90.00
_cell.angle_gamma   90.00
#
_symmetry.space_group_name_H-M   'P 1'
#
loop_
_entity.id
_entity.type
_entity.pdbx_description
1 polymer ?
#
loop_
_entity_poly.entity_id
_entity_poly.type
_entity_poly.pdbx_seq_one_letter_code
_entity_poly.pdbx_strand_id
1 'polypeptide(L)' 'MSHSPLEYLQHILDETNYLINKSQGLNHSQFVQDETLKRAFVRSIEIIGEATKQVPADLREKYPHI' A
#
# COMPACT_ATOMS: atom_id res chain seq x y z
N MET A 1 -18.02 -12.69 4.78
CA MET A 1 -17.30 -12.23 5.98
C MET A 1 -16.96 -10.76 5.76
N SER A 2 -17.50 -9.85 6.58
CA SER A 2 -17.09 -8.45 6.56
C SER A 2 -15.67 -8.39 7.10
N HIS A 3 -14.71 -7.92 6.31
CA HIS A 3 -13.35 -7.73 6.78
C HIS A 3 -13.36 -6.66 7.87
N SER A 4 -12.56 -6.86 8.92
CA SER A 4 -12.45 -5.87 9.99
C SER A 4 -11.64 -4.66 9.48
N PRO A 5 -11.89 -3.44 10.00
CA PRO A 5 -11.07 -2.27 9.67
C PRO A 5 -9.56 -2.50 9.86
N LEU A 6 -9.19 -3.36 10.82
CA LEU A 6 -7.81 -3.73 11.10
C LEU A 6 -7.15 -4.51 9.94
N GLU A 7 -7.89 -5.35 9.23
CA GLU A 7 -7.37 -6.09 8.08
C GLU A 7 -7.03 -5.15 6.91
N TYR A 8 -7.83 -4.11 6.70
CA TYR A 8 -7.53 -3.09 5.69
C TYR A 8 -6.28 -2.29 6.05
N LEU A 9 -6.12 -1.90 7.32
CA LEU A 9 -4.90 -1.27 7.79
C LEU A 9 -3.68 -2.18 7.65
N GLN A 10 -3.84 -3.49 7.88
CA GLN A 10 -2.78 -4.47 7.68
C GLN A 10 -2.37 -4.56 6.20
N HIS A 11 -3.33 -4.61 5.28
CA HIS A 11 -3.02 -4.57 3.84
C HIS A 11 -2.24 -3.30 3.44
N ILE A 12 -2.63 -2.14 3.97
CA ILE A 12 -1.90 -0.89 3.73
C ILE A 12 -0.46 -0.99 4.22
N LEU A 13 -0.27 -1.50 5.45
CA LEU A 13 1.05 -1.65 6.06
C LEU A 13 1.94 -2.63 5.28
N ASP A 14 1.40 -3.78 4.89
CA ASP A 14 2.15 -4.82 4.17
C ASP A 14 2.62 -4.34 2.79
N GLU A 15 1.73 -3.71 2.03
CA GLU A 15 2.07 -3.15 0.71
C GLU A 15 3.04 -1.97 0.81
N THR A 16 2.89 -1.13 1.83
CA THR A 16 3.84 -0.02 2.09
C THR A 16 5.24 -0.57 2.42
N ASN A 17 5.32 -1.59 3.28
CA ASN A 17 6.57 -2.26 3.61
C ASN A 17 7.20 -2.92 2.37
N TYR A 18 6.39 -3.56 1.53
CA TYR A 18 6.87 -4.12 0.26
C TYR A 18 7.51 -3.04 -0.62
N LEU A 19 6.82 -1.92 -0.84
CA LEU A 19 7.31 -0.81 -1.66
C LEU A 19 8.62 -0.23 -1.11
N ILE A 20 8.69 0.02 0.21
CA ILE A 20 9.90 0.53 0.86
C ILE A 20 11.06 -0.46 0.66
N ASN A 21 10.86 -1.73 1.01
CA ASN A 21 11.90 -2.75 0.92
C ASN A 21 12.39 -2.99 -0.50
N LYS A 22 11.49 -2.95 -1.50
CA LYS A 22 11.87 -3.12 -2.90
C LYS A 22 12.47 -1.87 -3.54
N SER A 23 12.18 -0.70 -3.00
CA SER A 23 12.78 0.55 -3.48
C SER A 23 14.20 0.78 -2.95
N GLN A 24 14.59 0.12 -1.84
CA GLN A 24 15.92 0.23 -1.28
C GLN A 24 17.01 -0.24 -2.25
N GLY A 25 17.95 0.66 -2.57
CA GLY A 25 19.06 0.38 -3.48
C GLY A 25 18.65 0.30 -4.96
N LEU A 26 17.38 0.52 -5.28
CA LEU A 26 16.89 0.54 -6.65
C LEU A 26 17.12 1.92 -7.27
N ASN A 27 17.86 1.97 -8.37
CA ASN A 27 17.97 3.20 -9.15
C ASN A 27 16.89 3.29 -10.24
N HIS A 28 16.66 4.50 -10.74
CA HIS A 28 15.65 4.77 -11.75
C HIS A 28 15.80 3.92 -13.03
N SER A 29 17.03 3.74 -13.52
CA SER A 29 17.25 2.95 -14.74
C SER A 29 16.89 1.48 -14.54
N GLN A 30 17.22 0.91 -13.40
CA GLN A 30 16.86 -0.47 -13.04
C GLN A 30 15.35 -0.62 -12.94
N PHE A 31 14.66 0.33 -12.28
CA PHE A 31 13.22 0.30 -12.16
C PHE A 31 12.50 0.40 -13.51
N VAL A 32 12.93 1.33 -14.38
CA VAL A 32 12.27 1.54 -15.68
C VAL A 32 12.42 0.34 -16.61
N GLN A 33 13.52 -0.41 -16.51
CA GLN A 33 13.80 -1.58 -17.33
C GLN A 33 13.08 -2.86 -16.83
N ASP A 34 12.64 -2.90 -15.56
CA ASP A 34 11.94 -4.06 -15.00
C ASP A 34 10.42 -3.88 -15.06
N GLU A 35 9.80 -4.42 -16.12
CA GLU A 35 8.34 -4.40 -16.31
C GLU A 35 7.57 -5.11 -15.19
N THR A 36 8.15 -6.15 -14.60
CA THR A 36 7.49 -6.91 -13.53
C THR A 36 7.45 -6.08 -12.26
N LEU A 37 8.58 -5.45 -11.92
CA LEU A 37 8.68 -4.59 -10.75
C LEU A 37 7.76 -3.36 -10.86
N LYS A 38 7.68 -2.74 -12.04
CA LYS A 38 6.72 -1.65 -12.29
C LYS A 38 5.28 -2.07 -12.03
N ARG A 39 4.86 -3.21 -12.58
CA ARG A 39 3.51 -3.74 -12.37
C ARG A 39 3.25 -4.08 -10.91
N ALA A 40 4.24 -4.64 -10.22
CA ALA A 40 4.13 -4.93 -8.79
C ALA A 40 3.93 -3.65 -7.97
N PHE A 41 4.71 -2.59 -8.25
CA PHE A 41 4.56 -1.30 -7.57
C PHE A 41 3.20 -0.66 -7.80
N VAL A 42 2.72 -0.66 -9.06
CA VAL A 42 1.38 -0.16 -9.40
C VAL A 42 0.33 -0.96 -8.64
N ARG A 43 0.44 -2.29 -8.62
CA ARG A 43 -0.51 -3.16 -7.94
C ARG A 43 -0.55 -2.92 -6.43
N SER A 44 0.61 -2.75 -5.78
CA SER A 44 0.67 -2.42 -4.36
C SER A 44 -0.05 -1.11 -4.06
N ILE A 45 0.14 -0.08 -4.90
CA ILE A 45 -0.54 1.22 -4.74
C ILE A 45 -2.06 1.09 -4.92
N GLU A 46 -2.53 0.27 -5.88
CA GLU A 46 -3.97 0.00 -6.04
C GLU A 46 -4.58 -0.69 -4.82
N ILE A 47 -3.88 -1.67 -4.24
CA ILE A 47 -4.33 -2.39 -3.04
C ILE A 47 -4.42 -1.42 -1.85
N ILE A 48 -3.41 -0.57 -1.65
CA ILE A 48 -3.43 0.48 -0.62
C ILE A 48 -4.63 1.40 -0.82
N GLY A 49 -4.85 1.87 -2.06
CA GLY A 49 -5.97 2.75 -2.39
C GLY A 49 -7.33 2.12 -2.15
N GLU A 50 -7.50 0.83 -2.47
CA GLU A 50 -8.75 0.12 -2.21
C GLU A 50 -8.97 -0.11 -0.71
N ALA A 51 -7.95 -0.57 0.01
CA ALA A 51 -8.01 -0.73 1.46
C ALA A 51 -8.35 0.59 2.18
N THR A 52 -7.77 1.71 1.73
CA THR A 52 -8.05 3.05 2.29
C THR A 52 -9.52 3.45 2.18
N LYS A 53 -10.20 3.10 1.08
CA LYS A 53 -11.65 3.39 0.93
C LYS A 53 -12.52 2.62 1.90
N GLN A 54 -12.06 1.43 2.31
CA GLN A 54 -12.78 0.56 3.23
C GLN A 54 -12.54 0.93 4.71
N VAL A 55 -11.59 1.84 5.00
CA VAL A 55 -11.37 2.34 6.35
C VAL A 55 -12.54 3.25 6.77
N PRO A 56 -13.26 2.93 7.87
CA PRO A 56 -14.37 3.73 8.36
C PRO A 56 -13.98 5.19 8.68
N ALA A 57 -14.92 6.11 8.50
CA ALA A 57 -14.68 7.54 8.70
C ALA A 57 -14.46 7.89 10.18
N ASP A 58 -15.19 7.25 11.09
CA ASP A 58 -15.02 7.38 12.54
C ASP A 58 -13.60 7.02 13.01
N LEU A 59 -12.98 6.03 12.37
CA LEU A 59 -11.59 5.68 12.66
C LEU A 59 -10.62 6.78 12.20
N ARG A 60 -10.84 7.35 11.01
CA ARG A 60 -10.04 8.47 10.48
C ARG A 60 -10.20 9.74 11.33
N GLU A 61 -11.42 10.02 11.77
CA GLU A 61 -11.69 11.17 12.66
C GLU A 61 -11.08 10.99 14.05
N LYS A 62 -11.04 9.75 14.56
CA LYS A 62 -10.41 9.41 15.84
C LYS A 62 -8.88 9.53 15.78
N TYR A 63 -8.29 9.29 14.61
CA TYR A 63 -6.84 9.35 14.39
C TYR A 63 -6.49 10.28 13.22
N PRO A 64 -6.75 11.61 13.31
CA PRO A 64 -6.64 12.53 12.18
C PRO A 64 -5.19 12.86 11.78
N HIS A 65 -4.22 12.42 12.58
CA HIS A 65 -2.78 12.59 12.32
C HIS A 65 -2.16 11.36 11.64
N ILE A 66 -2.98 10.34 11.37
CA ILE A 66 -2.63 9.12 10.64
C ILE A 66 -3.36 9.18 9.30
#